data_AF-A0A2D5I665-F1
#
_entry.id   AF-A0A2D5I665-F1
#
_cell.length_a   1.000
_cell.length_b   1.000
_cell.length_c   1.000
_cell.angle_alpha   90.00
_cell.angle_beta   90.00
_cell.angle_gamma   90.00
#
_symmetry.space_group_name_H-M   'P 1'
#
loop_
_entity.id
_entity.type
_entity.pdbx_description
1 polymer ?
#
loop_
_entity_poly.entity_id
_entity_poly.type
_entity_poly.pdbx_seq_one_letter_code
_entity_poly.pdbx_strand_id
1 'polypeptide(L)'
;MHRFFIHDAEHAAGVIFGERQTLVESSESRQLFSSYVMNRFSVEAIYSDGSREDLALNYIGEEVDGQFLWVYQEMAAVENVASMTIVNMALRDVWSDQSNLVNIERDDRIYSLTFDGAREALSIELDA
;
A
#
# COMPACT_ATOMS: atom_id res chain seq x y z
N MET A 1 -2.88 -0.94 -5.93
CA MET A 1 -1.89 -0.01 -6.52
C MET A 1 -1.53 1.05 -5.50
N HIS A 2 -0.27 1.48 -5.48
CA HIS A 2 0.25 2.52 -4.60
C HIS A 2 0.80 3.66 -5.43
N ARG A 3 0.64 4.90 -4.97
CA ARG A 3 1.16 6.09 -5.65
C ARG A 3 1.89 6.98 -4.66
N PHE A 4 3.11 7.37 -5.01
CA PHE A 4 3.96 8.25 -4.22
C PHE A 4 4.50 9.37 -5.08
N PHE A 5 4.73 10.55 -4.52
CA PHE A 5 5.61 11.52 -5.16
C PHE A 5 7.03 10.94 -5.19
N ILE A 6 7.67 10.97 -6.35
CA ILE A 6 8.96 10.31 -6.52
C ILE A 6 10.06 10.92 -5.64
N HIS A 7 10.00 12.23 -5.39
CA HIS A 7 10.93 12.91 -4.49
C HIS A 7 10.79 12.43 -3.04
N ASP A 8 9.56 12.21 -2.57
CA ASP A 8 9.32 11.68 -1.22
C ASP A 8 9.75 10.22 -1.14
N ALA A 9 9.46 9.42 -2.17
CA ALA A 9 9.93 8.04 -2.25
C ALA A 9 11.47 7.96 -2.24
N GLU A 10 12.18 8.82 -2.99
CA GLU A 10 13.64 8.90 -3.00
C GLU A 10 14.22 9.29 -1.64
N HIS A 11 13.61 10.29 -0.98
CA HIS A 11 14.04 10.71 0.34
C HIS A 11 13.87 9.58 1.37
N ALA A 12 12.68 8.97 1.39
CA ALA A 12 12.38 7.85 2.27
C ALA A 12 13.34 6.68 2.01
N ALA A 13 13.55 6.30 0.75
CA ALA A 13 14.51 5.25 0.38
C ALA A 13 15.92 5.57 0.90
N GLY A 14 16.35 6.83 0.82
CA GLY A 14 17.62 7.29 1.40
C GLY A 14 17.72 7.09 2.90
N VAL A 15 16.65 7.38 3.64
CA VAL A 15 16.58 7.17 5.09
C VAL A 15 16.57 5.69 5.44
N ILE A 16 15.77 4.89 4.73
CA ILE A 16 15.54 3.47 5.03
C ILE A 16 16.76 2.62 4.71
N PHE A 17 17.41 2.87 3.57
CA PHE A 17 18.52 2.04 3.08
C PHE A 17 19.90 2.62 3.41
N GLY A 18 19.96 3.84 3.99
CA GLY A 18 21.20 4.45 4.46
C GLY A 18 22.09 5.01 3.35
N GLU A 19 21.62 5.04 2.11
CA GLU A 19 22.33 5.57 0.95
C GLU A 19 21.37 6.24 -0.03
N ARG A 20 21.84 7.25 -0.76
CA ARG A 20 21.01 7.99 -1.71
C ARG A 20 20.57 7.07 -2.85
N GLN A 21 19.27 6.99 -3.07
CA GLN A 21 18.66 6.27 -4.20
C GLN A 21 18.28 7.25 -5.33
N THR A 22 18.33 6.78 -6.57
CA THR A 22 17.91 7.52 -7.77
C THR A 22 16.80 6.76 -8.49
N LEU A 23 15.56 6.91 -8.01
CA LEU A 23 14.42 6.09 -8.45
C LEU A 23 14.06 6.35 -9.93
N VAL A 24 14.30 7.56 -10.42
CA VAL A 24 14.08 7.89 -11.84
C VAL A 24 15.00 7.07 -12.76
N GLU A 25 16.26 6.88 -12.36
CA GLU A 25 17.31 6.35 -13.24
C GLU A 25 17.57 4.86 -13.01
N SER A 26 17.30 4.35 -11.80
CA SER A 26 17.67 2.99 -11.38
C SER A 26 16.45 2.10 -11.17
N SER A 27 16.30 1.06 -12.00
CA SER A 27 15.30 0.02 -11.80
C SER A 27 15.53 -0.76 -10.51
N GLU A 28 16.79 -0.98 -10.12
CA GLU A 28 17.13 -1.67 -8.88
C GLU A 28 16.65 -0.87 -7.66
N SER A 29 16.86 0.44 -7.66
CA SER A 29 16.36 1.33 -6.60
C SER A 29 14.83 1.32 -6.53
N ARG A 30 14.15 1.27 -7.69
CA ARG A 30 12.68 1.15 -7.74
C ARG A 30 12.18 -0.17 -7.21
N GLN A 31 12.82 -1.29 -7.55
CA GLN A 31 12.48 -2.61 -7.03
C GLN A 31 12.71 -2.70 -5.51
N LEU A 32 13.80 -2.09 -5.04
CA LEU A 32 14.13 -2.00 -3.62
C LEU A 32 13.06 -1.21 -2.84
N PHE A 33 12.67 -0.03 -3.35
CA PHE A 33 11.59 0.75 -2.75
C PHE A 33 10.24 0.03 -2.85
N SER A 34 9.95 -0.65 -3.95
CA SER A 34 8.73 -1.46 -4.11
C SER A 34 8.69 -2.59 -3.08
N SER A 35 9.82 -3.25 -2.83
CA SER A 35 9.94 -4.26 -1.77
C SER A 35 9.66 -3.67 -0.39
N TYR A 36 10.10 -2.43 -0.13
CA TYR A 36 9.72 -1.71 1.08
C TYR A 36 8.21 -1.52 1.18
N VAL A 37 7.54 -1.07 0.10
CA VAL A 37 6.08 -0.88 0.07
C VAL A 37 5.34 -2.18 0.35
N MET A 38 5.74 -3.28 -0.30
CA MET A 38 5.12 -4.61 -0.11
C MET A 38 5.18 -5.09 1.34
N ASN A 39 6.23 -4.72 2.08
CA ASN A 39 6.40 -5.10 3.49
C ASN A 39 5.67 -4.18 4.48
N ARG A 40 5.07 -3.06 4.03
CA ARG A 40 4.33 -2.10 4.86
C ARG A 40 2.84 -2.04 4.55
N PHE A 41 2.35 -2.94 3.70
CA PHE A 41 0.96 -2.99 3.32
C PHE A 41 0.44 -4.43 3.37
N SER A 42 -0.64 -4.65 4.11
CA SER A 42 -1.31 -5.95 4.17
C SER A 42 -2.82 -5.78 4.20
N VAL A 43 -3.52 -6.83 3.77
CA VAL A 43 -4.98 -6.89 3.77
C VAL A 43 -5.38 -8.24 4.36
N GLU A 44 -6.18 -8.22 5.42
CA GLU A 44 -6.90 -9.37 5.94
C GLU A 44 -8.35 -9.27 5.44
N ALA A 45 -8.84 -10.31 4.77
CA ALA A 45 -10.25 -10.46 4.45
C ALA A 45 -10.98 -11.16 5.60
N ILE A 46 -12.16 -10.68 5.94
CA ILE A 46 -13.10 -11.35 6.83
C ILE A 46 -14.35 -11.69 5.99
N TYR A 47 -14.61 -12.98 5.83
CA TYR A 47 -15.68 -13.51 4.98
C TYR A 47 -17.03 -13.50 5.71
N SER A 48 -18.13 -13.61 4.95
CA SER A 48 -19.49 -13.63 5.50
C SER A 48 -19.77 -14.79 6.47
N ASP A 49 -18.98 -15.87 6.41
CA ASP A 49 -19.04 -17.00 7.35
C ASP A 49 -18.21 -16.79 8.63
N GLY A 50 -17.53 -15.65 8.74
CA GLY A 50 -16.67 -15.27 9.86
C GLY A 50 -15.24 -15.79 9.77
N SER A 51 -14.89 -16.55 8.72
CA SER A 51 -13.50 -16.96 8.46
C SER A 51 -12.63 -15.77 8.07
N ARG A 52 -11.31 -15.91 8.26
CA ARG A 52 -10.33 -14.86 8.02
C ARG A 52 -9.18 -15.38 7.17
N GLU A 53 -8.68 -14.53 6.28
CA GLU A 53 -7.54 -14.84 5.43
C GLU A 53 -6.66 -13.60 5.26
N ASP A 54 -5.36 -13.76 5.57
CA ASP A 54 -4.35 -12.80 5.14
C ASP A 54 -4.12 -12.95 3.64
N LEU A 55 -4.49 -11.93 2.87
CA LEU A 55 -4.46 -11.99 1.42
C LEU A 55 -3.00 -11.93 0.92
N ALA A 56 -2.61 -12.93 0.12
CA ALA A 56 -1.29 -12.99 -0.48
C ALA A 56 -1.17 -11.96 -1.62
N LEU A 57 -0.56 -10.81 -1.31
CA LEU A 57 -0.32 -9.73 -2.26
C LEU A 57 0.98 -9.99 -3.03
N ASN A 58 0.87 -10.19 -4.34
CA ASN A 58 1.99 -10.41 -5.24
C ASN A 58 2.40 -9.11 -5.91
N TYR A 59 3.68 -8.77 -5.85
CA TYR A 59 4.23 -7.66 -6.61
C TYR A 59 4.28 -8.00 -8.11
N ILE A 60 3.79 -7.08 -8.95
CA ILE A 60 3.74 -7.27 -10.42
C ILE A 60 4.53 -6.23 -11.20
N GLY A 61 5.05 -5.21 -10.53
CA GLY A 61 5.89 -4.18 -11.14
C GLY A 61 5.67 -2.80 -10.58
N GLU A 62 6.37 -1.84 -11.16
CA GLU A 62 6.43 -0.46 -10.75
C GLU A 62 6.78 0.42 -11.95
N GLU A 63 6.24 1.63 -11.97
CA GLU A 63 6.51 2.59 -13.05
C GLU A 63 6.68 4.01 -12.53
N VAL A 64 7.45 4.80 -13.27
CA VAL A 64 7.55 6.24 -13.05
C VAL A 64 6.72 6.93 -14.11
N ASP A 65 5.72 7.69 -13.68
CA ASP A 65 4.88 8.51 -14.54
C ASP A 65 4.88 9.96 -14.05
N GLY A 66 5.57 10.82 -14.80
CA GLY A 66 5.81 12.21 -14.43
C GLY A 66 6.52 12.34 -13.08
N GLN A 67 5.82 12.89 -12.09
CA GLN A 67 6.33 13.10 -10.73
C GLN A 67 5.97 11.98 -9.76
N PHE A 68 5.34 10.91 -10.25
CA PHE A 68 4.86 9.82 -9.41
C PHE A 68 5.63 8.53 -9.64
N LEU A 69 5.87 7.81 -8.55
CA LEU A 69 6.19 6.40 -8.57
C LEU A 69 4.92 5.61 -8.26
N TRP A 70 4.62 4.65 -9.12
CA TRP A 70 3.55 3.68 -8.92
C TRP A 70 4.14 2.32 -8.56
N VAL A 71 3.54 1.64 -7.59
CA VAL A 71 3.87 0.25 -7.24
C VAL A 71 2.61 -0.59 -7.36
N TYR A 72 2.69 -1.69 -8.11
CA TYR A 72 1.56 -2.55 -8.40
C TYR A 72 1.68 -3.88 -7.65
N GLN A 73 0.55 -4.27 -7.10
CA GLN A 73 0.37 -5.56 -6.47
C GLN A 73 -0.98 -6.13 -6.90
N GLU A 74 -1.06 -7.44 -6.99
CA GLU A 74 -2.28 -8.18 -7.27
C GLU A 74 -2.48 -9.30 -6.23
N MET A 75 -3.66 -9.88 -6.22
CA MET A 75 -3.97 -11.07 -5.45
C MET A 75 -4.97 -11.92 -6.22
N ALA A 76 -5.15 -13.16 -5.78
CA ALA A 76 -6.25 -13.96 -6.27
C ALA A 76 -7.59 -13.26 -5.99
N ALA A 77 -8.55 -13.44 -6.89
CA ALA A 77 -9.91 -12.95 -6.66
C ALA A 77 -10.51 -13.66 -5.44
N VAL A 78 -11.15 -12.89 -4.57
CA VAL A 78 -11.87 -13.37 -3.39
C VAL A 78 -13.33 -12.99 -3.49
N GLU A 79 -14.22 -13.87 -3.02
CA GLU A 79 -15.66 -13.67 -3.05
C GLU A 79 -16.23 -13.71 -1.64
N ASN A 80 -17.42 -13.14 -1.43
CA ASN A 80 -18.14 -13.16 -0.15
C ASN A 80 -17.33 -12.52 1.01
N VAL A 81 -16.53 -11.50 0.71
CA VAL A 81 -15.80 -10.72 1.71
C VAL A 81 -16.77 -9.73 2.36
N ALA A 82 -16.98 -9.87 3.66
CA ALA A 82 -17.88 -9.00 4.42
C ALA A 82 -17.17 -7.73 4.90
N SER A 83 -15.91 -7.84 5.30
CA SER A 83 -15.07 -6.70 5.68
C SER A 83 -13.60 -6.95 5.37
N MET A 84 -12.83 -5.88 5.33
CA MET A 84 -11.37 -5.93 5.19
C MET A 84 -10.72 -5.18 6.34
N THR A 85 -9.62 -5.72 6.86
CA THR A 85 -8.68 -5.00 7.72
C THR A 85 -7.42 -4.72 6.92
N ILE A 86 -7.04 -3.45 6.80
CA ILE A 86 -5.88 -3.00 6.04
C ILE A 86 -4.84 -2.42 6.99
N VAL A 87 -3.59 -2.83 6.82
CA VAL A 87 -2.42 -2.17 7.40
C VAL A 87 -1.77 -1.30 6.32
N ASN A 88 -1.44 -0.05 6.65
CA ASN A 88 -0.69 0.81 5.74
C ASN A 88 0.31 1.68 6.51
N MET A 89 1.58 1.33 6.38
CA MET A 89 2.71 2.01 7.02
C MET A 89 3.69 2.65 6.03
N ALA A 90 3.41 2.59 4.73
CA ALA A 90 4.30 3.15 3.72
C ALA A 90 4.50 4.66 3.96
N LEU A 91 5.75 5.11 3.98
CA LEU A 91 6.24 6.44 4.35
C LEU A 91 5.97 6.88 5.80
N ARG A 92 5.08 6.21 6.55
CA ARG A 92 4.70 6.58 7.92
C ARG A 92 5.73 6.17 8.97
N ASP A 93 6.58 5.20 8.66
CA ASP A 93 7.76 4.85 9.45
C ASP A 93 8.94 5.84 9.24
N VAL A 94 8.86 6.71 8.23
CA VAL A 94 9.80 7.81 7.99
C VAL A 94 9.26 9.13 8.52
N TRP A 95 7.98 9.42 8.27
CA TRP A 95 7.30 10.63 8.73
C TRP A 95 6.01 10.29 9.48
N SER A 96 6.01 10.49 10.80
CA SER A 96 4.84 10.17 11.65
C SER A 96 3.58 10.95 11.31
N ASP A 97 3.74 12.15 10.73
CA ASP A 97 2.63 13.04 10.36
C ASP A 97 2.09 12.74 8.95
N GLN A 98 2.70 11.79 8.23
CA GLN A 98 2.23 11.33 6.93
C GLN A 98 0.82 10.76 7.04
N SER A 99 -0.04 11.16 6.10
CA SER A 99 -1.38 10.62 5.94
C SER A 99 -1.50 9.82 4.64
N ASN A 100 -1.98 8.58 4.73
CA ASN A 100 -2.24 7.74 3.57
C ASN A 100 -3.73 7.50 3.40
N LEU A 101 -4.23 7.63 2.18
CA LEU A 101 -5.59 7.30 1.81
C LEU A 101 -5.58 5.99 1.03
N VAL A 102 -6.37 5.02 1.49
CA VAL A 102 -6.65 3.79 0.75
C VAL A 102 -8.10 3.84 0.27
N ASN A 103 -8.28 3.72 -1.04
CA ASN A 103 -9.59 3.56 -1.64
C ASN A 103 -9.78 2.08 -2.02
N ILE A 104 -10.95 1.55 -1.68
CA ILE A 104 -11.37 0.20 -1.98
C ILE A 104 -12.63 0.33 -2.82
N GLU A 105 -12.62 -0.26 -4.01
CA GLU A 105 -13.74 -0.21 -4.93
C GLU A 105 -14.43 -1.58 -4.98
N ARG A 106 -15.75 -1.60 -4.84
CA ARG A 106 -16.60 -2.78 -4.97
C ARG A 106 -17.96 -2.35 -5.53
N ASP A 107 -18.43 -3.01 -6.58
CA ASP A 107 -19.76 -2.77 -7.18
C ASP A 107 -20.05 -1.27 -7.45
N ASP A 108 -19.12 -0.58 -8.11
CA ASP A 108 -19.14 0.87 -8.41
C ASP A 108 -19.20 1.80 -7.17
N ARG A 109 -18.95 1.26 -5.97
CA ARG A 109 -18.87 2.02 -4.72
C ARG A 109 -17.43 2.12 -4.25
N ILE A 110 -17.06 3.31 -3.77
CA ILE A 110 -15.75 3.60 -3.20
C ILE A 110 -15.86 3.72 -1.69
N TYR A 111 -15.07 2.91 -0.99
CA TYR A 111 -14.86 2.91 0.44
C TYR A 111 -13.46 3.49 0.71
N SER A 112 -13.34 4.38 1.69
CA SER A 112 -12.08 5.10 1.94
C SER A 112 -11.61 4.94 3.39
N LEU A 113 -10.34 4.60 3.56
CA LEU A 113 -9.65 4.53 4.83
C LEU A 113 -8.51 5.56 4.86
N THR A 114 -8.56 6.47 5.82
CA THR A 114 -7.48 7.45 6.06
C THR A 114 -6.64 7.03 7.25
N PHE A 115 -5.38 6.71 6.97
CA PHE A 115 -4.36 6.34 7.92
C PHE A 115 -3.55 7.59 8.29
N ASP A 116 -3.63 8.02 9.54
CA ASP A 116 -2.85 9.14 10.09
C ASP A 116 -2.52 8.88 11.57
N GLY A 117 -1.61 9.69 12.13
CA GLY A 117 -1.16 9.54 13.50
C GLY A 117 -0.73 8.10 13.80
N ALA A 118 -1.21 7.54 14.90
CA ALA A 118 -0.88 6.17 15.34
C ALA A 118 -1.76 5.06 14.72
N ARG A 119 -2.64 5.37 13.76
CA ARG A 119 -3.59 4.38 13.20
C ARG A 119 -2.93 3.55 12.12
N GLU A 120 -2.28 2.43 12.50
CA GLU A 120 -1.55 1.57 11.55
C GLU A 120 -2.48 0.61 10.79
N ALA A 121 -3.53 0.14 11.47
CA ALA A 121 -4.53 -0.78 10.95
C ALA A 121 -5.93 -0.18 11.05
N LEU A 122 -6.73 -0.35 9.99
CA LEU A 122 -8.14 0.08 9.95
C LEU A 122 -8.99 -0.97 9.26
N SER A 123 -10.22 -1.14 9.75
CA SER A 123 -11.19 -2.07 9.18
C SER A 123 -12.35 -1.35 8.53
N ILE A 124 -12.94 -1.95 7.49
CA ILE A 124 -14.12 -1.43 6.79
C ILE A 124 -15.05 -2.57 6.38
N GLU A 125 -16.35 -2.36 6.59
CA GLU A 125 -17.40 -3.25 6.12
C GLU A 125 -17.74 -2.96 4.66
N LEU A 126 -17.86 -4.01 3.87
CA LEU A 126 -18.13 -3.95 2.43
C LEU A 126 -19.56 -4.38 2.07
N ASP A 127 -20.29 -5.00 3.00
CA ASP A 127 -21.65 -5.55 2.81
C ASP A 127 -22.78 -4.54 3.14
N ALA A 128 -22.53 -3.23 3.00
CA ALA A 128 -23.51 -2.17 3.30
C ALA A 128 -24.60 -1.97 2.21
#